data_AF-A0A4S8ZBQ6-F1
#
_entry.id   AF-A0A4S8ZBQ6-F1
#
_cell.length_a   1.000
_cell.length_b   1.000
_cell.length_c   1.000
_cell.angle_alpha   90.00
_cell.angle_beta   90.00
_cell.angle_gamma   90.00
#
_symmetry.space_group_name_H-M   'P 1'
#
loop_
_entity.id
_entity.type
_entity.pdbx_description
1 polymer ?
#
loop_
_entity_poly.entity_id
_entity_poly.type
_entity_poly.pdbx_seq_one_letter_code
_entity_poly.pdbx_strand_id
1 'polypeptide(L)'
;MVSLSIDMDISNLPKLLQLPLELRQQIYSYLCPPSPISNPIPTVGITCVSHRPPPISFLLSSHAINSDVQDYYHSLASWKLIASHAFNFYRIDPTLSNLASSRLLRRLQKVELVFWFDGSLLKSYPSLKQRTYCAEIKKRATRACEILATAKQLKVVQVSWVDTVTDTDVEEKLPVLESLSKLDRTVRFEIGCLEWSNAQASQEKDMFEMKVRSHINALHLVATS
;
A
#
# COMPACT_ATOMS: atom_id res chain seq x y z
N MET A 1 -38.88 -2.74 -20.40
CA MET A 1 -37.77 -3.71 -20.37
C MET A 1 -36.98 -3.53 -21.64
N VAL A 2 -35.76 -2.98 -21.57
CA VAL A 2 -34.83 -2.96 -22.70
C VAL A 2 -33.58 -3.68 -22.24
N SER A 3 -33.45 -4.95 -22.62
CA SER A 3 -32.21 -5.71 -22.48
C SER A 3 -31.22 -5.15 -23.51
N LEU A 4 -30.30 -4.29 -23.05
CA LEU A 4 -29.12 -3.91 -23.82
C LEU A 4 -28.12 -5.08 -23.76
N SER A 5 -28.38 -6.14 -24.53
CA SER A 5 -27.35 -7.09 -24.91
C SER A 5 -26.49 -6.41 -25.96
N ILE A 6 -25.46 -5.70 -25.49
CA ILE A 6 -24.33 -5.29 -26.33
C ILE A 6 -23.58 -6.58 -26.64
N ASP A 7 -23.98 -7.27 -27.70
CA ASP A 7 -23.17 -8.32 -28.32
C ASP A 7 -21.96 -7.62 -28.94
N MET A 8 -20.94 -7.42 -28.08
CA MET A 8 -19.65 -6.89 -28.50
C MET A 8 -19.04 -7.94 -29.41
N ASP A 9 -19.00 -7.66 -30.72
CA ASP A 9 -18.52 -8.61 -31.73
C ASP A 9 -17.05 -8.96 -31.47
N ILE A 10 -16.85 -10.09 -30.78
CA ILE A 10 -15.56 -10.59 -30.29
C ILE A 10 -14.57 -10.73 -31.45
N SER A 11 -15.07 -10.96 -32.67
CA SER A 11 -14.27 -11.13 -33.88
C SER A 11 -13.40 -9.90 -34.21
N ASN A 12 -13.84 -8.70 -33.82
CA ASN A 12 -13.15 -7.42 -34.08
C ASN A 12 -12.13 -7.04 -33.00
N LEU A 13 -12.06 -7.78 -31.89
CA LEU A 13 -11.06 -7.55 -30.85
C LEU A 13 -9.68 -8.05 -31.29
N PRO A 14 -8.57 -7.46 -30.78
CA PRO A 14 -7.25 -8.06 -30.90
C PRO A 14 -7.25 -9.53 -30.50
N LYS A 15 -6.54 -10.39 -31.23
CA LYS A 15 -6.53 -11.86 -31.00
C LYS A 15 -6.27 -12.26 -29.56
N LEU A 16 -5.43 -11.52 -28.86
CA LEU A 16 -5.17 -11.73 -27.44
C LEU A 16 -6.43 -11.57 -26.57
N LEU A 17 -7.28 -10.58 -26.86
CA LEU A 17 -8.53 -10.31 -26.14
C LEU A 17 -9.68 -11.26 -26.52
N GLN A 18 -9.51 -12.06 -27.57
CA GLN A 18 -10.42 -13.15 -27.92
C GLN A 18 -10.20 -14.38 -27.04
N LEU A 19 -9.08 -14.46 -26.32
CA LEU A 19 -8.81 -15.54 -25.38
C LEU A 19 -9.65 -15.40 -24.10
N PRO A 20 -10.04 -16.54 -23.47
CA PRO A 20 -10.61 -16.55 -22.13
C PRO A 20 -9.75 -15.77 -21.13
N LEU A 21 -10.41 -15.20 -20.12
CA LEU A 21 -9.76 -14.34 -19.12
C LEU A 21 -8.59 -15.04 -18.44
N GLU A 22 -8.75 -16.31 -18.13
CA GLU A 22 -7.78 -17.13 -17.41
C GLU A 22 -6.47 -17.25 -18.20
N LEU A 23 -6.57 -17.48 -19.53
CA LEU A 23 -5.40 -17.55 -20.40
C LEU A 23 -4.72 -16.20 -20.54
N ARG A 24 -5.50 -15.10 -20.61
CA ARG A 24 -4.93 -13.74 -20.65
C ARG A 24 -4.17 -13.43 -19.36
N GLN A 25 -4.77 -13.72 -18.21
CA GLN A 25 -4.13 -13.50 -16.90
C GLN A 25 -2.87 -14.37 -16.75
N GLN A 26 -2.89 -15.60 -17.23
CA GLN A 26 -1.69 -16.44 -17.27
C GLN A 26 -0.58 -15.80 -18.11
N ILE A 27 -0.87 -15.28 -19.30
CA ILE A 27 0.09 -14.53 -20.13
C ILE A 27 0.59 -13.29 -19.38
N TYR A 28 -0.31 -12.52 -18.78
CA TYR A 28 0.04 -11.30 -18.05
C TYR A 28 0.89 -11.55 -16.82
N SER A 29 0.76 -12.70 -16.17
CA SER A 29 1.63 -13.09 -15.04
C SER A 29 3.12 -13.15 -15.43
N TYR A 30 3.43 -13.55 -16.68
CA TYR A 30 4.79 -13.56 -17.20
C TYR A 30 5.27 -12.15 -17.61
N LEU A 31 4.35 -11.28 -18.01
CA LEU A 31 4.65 -9.88 -18.36
C LEU A 31 4.80 -8.97 -17.13
N CYS A 32 4.15 -9.32 -16.03
CA CYS A 32 4.14 -8.58 -14.77
C CYS A 32 4.67 -9.43 -13.61
N PRO A 33 5.94 -9.89 -13.65
CA PRO A 33 6.46 -10.78 -12.62
C PRO A 33 6.56 -10.08 -11.24
N PRO A 34 6.50 -10.84 -10.13
CA PRO A 34 6.74 -10.34 -8.78
C PRO A 34 8.22 -10.01 -8.60
N SER A 35 8.59 -8.81 -9.06
CA SER A 35 9.94 -8.26 -8.99
C SER A 35 9.82 -6.85 -8.41
N PRO A 36 10.08 -6.68 -7.09
CA PRO A 36 9.90 -5.42 -6.43
C PRO A 36 10.81 -4.33 -7.01
N ILE A 37 10.25 -3.15 -7.28
CA ILE A 37 10.98 -1.99 -7.78
C ILE A 37 10.92 -0.89 -6.72
N SER A 38 12.08 -0.49 -6.22
CA SER A 38 12.23 0.62 -5.27
C SER A 38 12.11 1.96 -5.97
N ASN A 39 11.42 2.91 -5.33
CA ASN A 39 11.18 4.27 -5.79
C ASN A 39 10.74 4.34 -7.27
N PRO A 40 9.66 3.61 -7.65
CA PRO A 40 9.25 3.51 -9.05
C PRO A 40 8.85 4.87 -9.63
N ILE A 41 8.34 5.77 -8.78
CA ILE A 41 8.00 7.14 -9.10
C ILE A 41 8.46 8.02 -7.93
N PRO A 42 9.69 8.56 -7.96
CA PRO A 42 10.30 9.25 -6.82
C PRO A 42 9.49 10.43 -6.28
N THR A 43 8.70 11.08 -7.14
CA THR A 43 7.97 12.32 -6.81
C THR A 43 6.70 12.10 -5.99
N VAL A 44 6.08 10.91 -6.06
CA VAL A 44 4.76 10.66 -5.45
C VAL A 44 4.83 10.00 -4.07
N GLY A 45 6.03 9.84 -3.50
CA GLY A 45 6.21 9.27 -2.16
C GLY A 45 5.98 7.75 -2.06
N ILE A 46 5.77 7.07 -3.19
CA ILE A 46 5.73 5.60 -3.27
C ILE A 46 7.17 5.09 -3.22
N THR A 47 7.46 4.27 -2.21
CA THR A 47 8.83 3.79 -1.95
C THR A 47 9.12 2.46 -2.64
N CYS A 48 8.09 1.68 -2.96
CA CYS A 48 8.25 0.41 -3.68
C CYS A 48 6.94 0.00 -4.38
N VAL A 49 7.06 -0.76 -5.47
CA VAL A 49 5.95 -1.52 -6.06
C VAL A 49 6.37 -2.99 -6.19
N SER A 50 5.48 -3.90 -5.80
CA SER A 50 5.78 -5.35 -5.72
C SER A 50 6.01 -6.05 -7.05
N HIS A 51 5.44 -5.53 -8.14
CA HIS A 51 5.47 -6.17 -9.45
C HIS A 51 6.05 -5.24 -10.50
N ARG A 52 6.77 -5.82 -11.46
CA ARG A 52 7.26 -5.11 -12.63
C ARG A 52 6.09 -4.74 -13.55
N PRO A 53 6.02 -3.51 -14.07
CA PRO A 53 4.99 -3.13 -15.02
C PRO A 53 5.15 -3.87 -16.36
N PRO A 54 4.08 -3.98 -17.16
CA PRO A 54 4.16 -4.56 -18.49
C PRO A 54 5.16 -3.80 -19.38
N PRO A 55 5.83 -4.46 -20.34
CA PRO A 55 6.74 -3.80 -21.27
C PRO A 55 6.05 -2.68 -22.06
N ILE A 56 6.74 -1.55 -22.25
CA ILE A 56 6.19 -0.40 -23.00
C ILE A 56 5.82 -0.79 -24.42
N SER A 57 6.64 -1.60 -25.10
CA SER A 57 6.34 -2.11 -26.45
C SER A 57 5.02 -2.88 -26.51
N PHE A 58 4.69 -3.63 -25.45
CA PHE A 58 3.42 -4.32 -25.32
C PHE A 58 2.27 -3.35 -25.07
N LEU A 59 2.45 -2.36 -24.20
CA LEU A 59 1.45 -1.31 -23.93
C LEU A 59 1.14 -0.43 -25.15
N LEU A 60 2.09 -0.28 -26.08
CA LEU A 60 1.92 0.50 -27.30
C LEU A 60 1.33 -0.32 -28.47
N SER A 61 1.18 -1.64 -28.31
CA SER A 61 0.68 -2.51 -29.40
C SER A 61 -0.80 -2.29 -29.73
N SER A 62 -1.63 -2.00 -28.72
CA SER A 62 -3.06 -1.76 -28.87
C SER A 62 -3.62 -1.08 -27.62
N HIS A 63 -4.50 -0.09 -27.80
CA HIS A 63 -5.20 0.57 -26.69
C HIS A 63 -6.06 -0.41 -25.88
N ALA A 64 -6.71 -1.36 -26.54
CA ALA A 64 -7.54 -2.34 -25.86
C ALA A 64 -6.70 -3.29 -24.99
N ILE A 65 -5.57 -3.77 -25.52
CA ILE A 65 -4.62 -4.61 -24.77
C ILE A 65 -4.03 -3.83 -23.60
N ASN A 66 -3.66 -2.57 -23.82
CA ASN A 66 -3.12 -1.69 -22.78
C ASN A 66 -4.10 -1.54 -21.61
N SER A 67 -5.37 -1.22 -21.91
CA SER A 67 -6.39 -1.09 -20.87
C SER A 67 -6.49 -2.37 -20.03
N ASP A 68 -6.62 -3.52 -20.71
CA ASP A 68 -6.86 -4.81 -20.08
C ASP A 68 -5.66 -5.29 -19.22
N VAL A 69 -4.43 -5.18 -19.74
CA VAL A 69 -3.23 -5.58 -18.98
C VAL A 69 -2.95 -4.63 -17.81
N GLN A 70 -3.29 -3.34 -17.95
CA GLN A 70 -3.12 -2.39 -16.86
C GLN A 70 -4.13 -2.66 -15.74
N ASP A 71 -5.36 -3.03 -16.07
CA ASP A 71 -6.36 -3.40 -15.07
C ASP A 71 -5.94 -4.67 -14.31
N TYR A 72 -5.37 -5.66 -15.02
CA TYR A 72 -4.71 -6.81 -14.38
C TYR A 72 -3.54 -6.38 -13.48
N TYR A 73 -2.59 -5.59 -14.01
CA TYR A 73 -1.40 -5.15 -13.27
C TYR A 73 -1.76 -4.43 -11.97
N HIS A 74 -2.70 -3.48 -12.03
CA HIS A 74 -3.11 -2.71 -10.85
C HIS A 74 -3.94 -3.51 -9.85
N SER A 75 -4.62 -4.58 -10.28
CA SER A 75 -5.29 -5.52 -9.37
C SER A 75 -4.31 -6.40 -8.59
N LEU A 76 -3.13 -6.67 -9.17
CA LEU A 76 -2.10 -7.53 -8.60
C LEU A 76 -1.06 -6.74 -7.77
N ALA A 77 -0.63 -5.59 -8.29
CA ALA A 77 0.46 -4.81 -7.71
C ALA A 77 0.09 -4.16 -6.37
N SER A 78 0.85 -4.49 -5.33
CA SER A 78 0.90 -3.74 -4.07
C SER A 78 1.88 -2.57 -4.16
N TRP A 79 1.45 -1.39 -3.72
CA TRP A 79 2.20 -0.13 -3.74
C TRP A 79 2.55 0.31 -2.31
N LYS A 80 3.83 0.47 -2.01
CA LYS A 80 4.33 0.72 -0.65
C LYS A 80 4.45 2.21 -0.33
N LEU A 81 3.86 2.60 0.79
CA LEU A 81 3.99 3.92 1.42
C LEU A 81 4.59 3.74 2.81
N ILE A 82 5.60 4.56 3.14
CA ILE A 82 6.23 4.53 4.45
C ILE A 82 5.82 5.76 5.24
N ALA A 83 5.18 5.52 6.39
CA ALA A 83 4.96 6.50 7.43
C ALA A 83 6.16 6.45 8.41
N SER A 84 7.07 7.40 8.25
CA SER A 84 8.24 7.56 9.10
C SER A 84 8.58 9.04 9.27
N HIS A 85 9.24 9.38 10.37
CA HIS A 85 9.86 10.70 10.55
C HIS A 85 11.10 10.91 9.66
N ALA A 86 11.77 9.82 9.22
CA ALA A 86 12.96 9.88 8.37
C ALA A 86 12.69 10.64 7.05
N PHE A 87 11.43 10.69 6.64
CA PHE A 87 10.96 11.39 5.47
C PHE A 87 11.28 12.89 5.45
N ASN A 88 11.36 13.55 6.63
CA ASN A 88 11.76 14.96 6.74
C ASN A 88 13.20 15.21 6.26
N PHE A 89 14.06 14.20 6.31
CA PHE A 89 15.47 14.31 5.90
C PHE A 89 15.66 14.13 4.38
N TYR A 90 14.80 13.33 3.75
CA TYR A 90 14.94 12.98 2.32
C TYR A 90 14.21 13.93 1.37
N ARG A 91 13.50 14.96 1.88
CA ARG A 91 12.69 15.92 1.08
C ARG A 91 11.77 15.27 0.06
N ILE A 92 11.37 14.03 0.31
CA ILE A 92 10.28 13.40 -0.42
C ILE A 92 9.02 14.21 -0.02
N ASP A 93 7.95 14.22 -0.82
CA ASP A 93 6.77 15.09 -0.61
C ASP A 93 6.11 14.98 0.79
N PRO A 94 6.33 15.96 1.69
CA PRO A 94 5.94 15.87 3.11
C PRO A 94 4.43 15.83 3.30
N THR A 95 3.71 16.29 2.30
CA THR A 95 2.25 16.41 2.31
C THR A 95 1.54 15.34 1.49
N LEU A 96 2.30 14.52 0.76
CA LEU A 96 1.80 13.58 -0.25
C LEU A 96 0.91 14.27 -1.32
N SER A 97 1.10 15.56 -1.56
CA SER A 97 0.36 16.35 -2.56
C SER A 97 0.54 15.83 -4.00
N ASN A 98 1.72 15.34 -4.35
CA ASN A 98 2.02 14.71 -5.63
C ASN A 98 1.30 13.38 -5.78
N LEU A 99 1.14 12.62 -4.69
CA LEU A 99 0.29 11.42 -4.71
C LEU A 99 -1.17 11.80 -4.90
N ALA A 100 -1.64 12.81 -4.17
CA ALA A 100 -3.02 13.31 -4.24
C ALA A 100 -3.40 13.80 -5.64
N SER A 101 -2.46 14.39 -6.39
CA SER A 101 -2.67 14.83 -7.77
C SER A 101 -2.37 13.77 -8.84
N SER A 102 -1.80 12.63 -8.45
CA SER A 102 -1.37 11.60 -9.39
C SER A 102 -2.54 10.81 -9.97
N ARG A 103 -2.47 10.53 -11.28
CA ARG A 103 -3.41 9.61 -11.95
C ARG A 103 -3.31 8.19 -11.40
N LEU A 104 -2.18 7.82 -10.80
CA LEU A 104 -1.96 6.51 -10.17
C LEU A 104 -3.00 6.24 -9.09
N LEU A 105 -3.33 7.25 -8.28
CA LEU A 105 -4.27 7.13 -7.16
C LEU A 105 -5.62 6.55 -7.58
N ARG A 106 -6.07 6.86 -8.80
CA ARG A 106 -7.35 6.36 -9.34
C ARG A 106 -7.34 4.88 -9.69
N ARG A 107 -6.17 4.25 -9.80
CA ARG A 107 -5.99 2.85 -10.17
C ARG A 107 -5.40 2.00 -9.04
N LEU A 108 -5.07 2.60 -7.89
CA LEU A 108 -4.55 1.85 -6.75
C LEU A 108 -5.64 0.92 -6.20
N GLN A 109 -5.38 -0.38 -6.20
CA GLN A 109 -6.28 -1.37 -5.59
C GLN A 109 -5.71 -1.99 -4.30
N LYS A 110 -4.39 -2.17 -4.24
CA LYS A 110 -3.67 -2.68 -3.07
C LYS A 110 -2.53 -1.75 -2.69
N VAL A 111 -2.52 -1.30 -1.44
CA VAL A 111 -1.46 -0.44 -0.89
C VAL A 111 -0.89 -1.08 0.37
N GLU A 112 0.43 -1.04 0.52
CA GLU A 112 1.09 -1.40 1.77
C GLU A 112 1.47 -0.13 2.53
N LEU A 113 0.87 0.09 3.69
CA LEU A 113 1.23 1.18 4.59
C LEU A 113 2.16 0.65 5.67
N VAL A 114 3.41 1.11 5.65
CA VAL A 114 4.46 0.70 6.61
C VAL A 114 4.62 1.77 7.67
N PHE A 115 4.36 1.42 8.93
CA PHE A 115 4.72 2.24 10.08
C PHE A 115 6.16 1.91 10.46
N TRP A 116 7.08 2.84 10.20
CA TRP A 116 8.52 2.63 10.41
C TRP A 116 9.05 3.50 11.54
N PHE A 117 9.38 2.84 12.65
CA PHE A 117 9.99 3.42 13.83
C PHE A 117 11.51 3.14 13.81
N ASP A 118 12.26 4.18 13.47
CA ASP A 118 13.71 4.18 13.35
C ASP A 118 14.39 4.57 14.66
N GLY A 119 14.92 3.57 15.37
CA GLY A 119 15.68 3.76 16.60
C GLY A 119 17.05 4.40 16.37
N SER A 120 17.66 4.23 15.19
CA SER A 120 18.92 4.90 14.88
C SER A 120 18.72 6.41 14.81
N LEU A 121 17.61 6.84 14.22
CA LEU A 121 17.25 8.24 14.11
C LEU A 121 17.00 8.89 15.48
N LEU A 122 16.29 8.21 16.38
CA LEU A 122 16.07 8.71 17.74
C LEU A 122 17.37 8.82 18.53
N LYS A 123 18.28 7.86 18.37
CA LYS A 123 19.62 7.92 18.98
C LYS A 123 20.45 9.09 18.43
N SER A 124 20.34 9.39 17.15
CA SER A 124 21.04 10.53 16.52
C SER A 124 20.46 11.90 16.91
N TYR A 125 19.21 11.97 17.36
CA TYR A 125 18.54 13.22 17.74
C TYR A 125 17.88 13.12 19.12
N PRO A 126 18.65 13.18 20.23
CA PRO A 126 18.13 13.01 21.59
C PRO A 126 17.09 14.07 22.01
N SER A 127 17.07 15.23 21.33
CA SER A 127 16.08 16.29 21.55
C SER A 127 14.68 15.91 21.04
N LEU A 128 14.58 14.94 20.12
CA LEU A 128 13.32 14.45 19.59
C LEU A 128 12.71 13.46 20.56
N LYS A 129 11.81 13.94 21.40
CA LYS A 129 11.07 13.09 22.34
C LYS A 129 10.22 12.06 21.58
N GLN A 130 10.18 10.83 22.09
CA GLN A 130 9.41 9.71 21.54
C GLN A 130 7.95 10.06 21.23
N ARG A 131 7.27 10.76 22.15
CA ARG A 131 5.88 11.18 21.94
C ARG A 131 5.71 12.07 20.70
N THR A 132 6.63 13.01 20.48
CA THR A 132 6.63 13.87 19.30
C THR A 132 6.94 13.06 18.04
N TYR A 133 7.88 12.12 18.13
CA TYR A 133 8.22 11.21 17.04
C TYR A 133 7.01 10.38 16.58
N CYS A 134 6.31 9.73 17.51
CA CYS A 134 5.10 8.97 17.21
C CYS A 134 3.96 9.86 16.69
N ALA A 135 3.82 11.08 17.21
CA ALA A 135 2.83 12.04 16.73
C ALA A 135 3.08 12.44 15.26
N GLU A 136 4.33 12.65 14.86
CA GLU A 136 4.68 12.96 13.47
C GLU A 136 4.43 11.77 12.54
N ILE A 137 4.76 10.55 12.97
CA ILE A 137 4.40 9.32 12.23
C ILE A 137 2.88 9.21 12.06
N LYS A 138 2.12 9.40 13.15
CA LYS A 138 0.64 9.39 13.13
C LYS A 138 0.10 10.45 12.18
N LYS A 139 0.61 11.67 12.22
CA LYS A 139 0.21 12.77 11.33
C LYS A 139 0.44 12.40 9.87
N ARG A 140 1.61 11.82 9.55
CA ARG A 140 1.91 11.40 8.19
C ARG A 140 1.06 10.21 7.73
N ALA A 141 0.85 9.22 8.59
CA ALA A 141 -0.04 8.09 8.31
C ALA A 141 -1.49 8.55 8.10
N THR A 142 -1.97 9.49 8.93
CA THR A 142 -3.29 10.12 8.80
C THR A 142 -3.43 10.79 7.43
N ARG A 143 -2.44 11.59 7.04
CA ARG A 143 -2.45 12.25 5.72
C ARG A 143 -2.44 11.24 4.57
N ALA A 144 -1.66 10.17 4.68
CA ALA A 144 -1.64 9.10 3.69
C ALA A 144 -3.04 8.46 3.57
N CYS A 145 -3.66 8.12 4.70
CA CYS A 145 -4.99 7.52 4.73
C CYS A 145 -6.08 8.46 4.17
N GLU A 146 -6.02 9.76 4.45
CA GLU A 146 -6.93 10.75 3.84
C GLU A 146 -6.83 10.79 2.32
N ILE A 147 -5.61 10.71 1.77
CA ILE A 147 -5.40 10.69 0.32
C ILE A 147 -5.88 9.37 -0.27
N LEU A 148 -5.54 8.26 0.37
CA LEU A 148 -5.98 6.92 -0.03
C LEU A 148 -7.51 6.77 0.03
N ALA A 149 -8.20 7.46 0.94
CA ALA A 149 -9.66 7.48 0.97
C ALA A 149 -10.29 8.08 -0.30
N THR A 150 -9.55 8.87 -1.08
CA THR A 150 -10.01 9.39 -2.39
C THR A 150 -9.79 8.40 -3.54
N ALA A 151 -9.06 7.29 -3.31
CA ALA A 151 -8.79 6.26 -4.29
C ALA A 151 -10.00 5.31 -4.44
N LYS A 152 -10.88 5.61 -5.40
CA LYS A 152 -12.13 4.87 -5.63
C LYS A 152 -11.98 3.36 -5.90
N GLN A 153 -10.80 2.92 -6.32
CA GLN A 153 -10.53 1.51 -6.63
C GLN A 153 -9.78 0.78 -5.50
N LEU A 154 -9.47 1.46 -4.39
CA LEU A 154 -8.74 0.87 -3.28
C LEU A 154 -9.59 -0.18 -2.59
N LYS A 155 -9.07 -1.41 -2.50
CA LYS A 155 -9.76 -2.57 -1.92
C LYS A 155 -9.02 -3.13 -0.72
N VAL A 156 -7.70 -3.03 -0.71
CA VAL A 156 -6.84 -3.65 0.30
C VAL A 156 -5.78 -2.67 0.77
N VAL A 157 -5.69 -2.49 2.08
CA VAL A 157 -4.55 -1.85 2.73
C VAL A 157 -3.85 -2.89 3.60
N GLN A 158 -2.65 -3.26 3.17
CA GLN A 158 -1.76 -4.11 3.93
C GLN A 158 -1.00 -3.25 4.94
N VAL A 159 -1.11 -3.59 6.22
CA VAL A 159 -0.51 -2.82 7.31
C VAL A 159 0.75 -3.54 7.77
N SER A 160 1.90 -2.89 7.57
CA SER A 160 3.20 -3.39 8.02
C SER A 160 3.73 -2.50 9.15
N TRP A 161 4.43 -3.11 10.09
CA TRP A 161 5.03 -2.47 11.25
C TRP A 161 6.49 -2.86 11.32
N VAL A 162 7.38 -1.87 11.31
CA VAL A 162 8.82 -2.11 11.49
C VAL A 162 9.31 -1.20 12.60
N ASP A 163 9.80 -1.81 13.67
CA ASP A 163 10.15 -1.10 14.89
C ASP A 163 11.52 -1.51 15.39
N THR A 164 12.45 -0.57 15.27
CA THR A 164 13.82 -0.73 15.73
C THR A 164 14.06 -0.01 17.06
N VAL A 165 13.02 0.59 17.65
CA VAL A 165 13.08 1.35 18.91
C VAL A 165 12.81 0.40 20.08
N THR A 166 13.88 0.08 20.79
CA THR A 166 13.92 -0.96 21.84
C THR A 166 13.46 -0.49 23.20
N ASP A 167 13.55 0.80 23.48
CA ASP A 167 13.49 1.30 24.86
C ASP A 167 12.08 1.77 25.24
N THR A 168 11.05 1.33 24.51
CA THR A 168 9.67 1.85 24.67
C THR A 168 8.63 0.76 24.43
N ASP A 169 7.59 0.78 25.26
CA ASP A 169 6.43 -0.09 25.13
C ASP A 169 5.70 0.13 23.79
N VAL A 170 5.19 -0.95 23.22
CA VAL A 170 4.37 -0.92 22.00
C VAL A 170 3.10 -0.09 22.21
N GLU A 171 2.55 -0.08 23.42
CA GLU A 171 1.32 0.64 23.77
C GLU A 171 1.42 2.14 23.47
N GLU A 172 2.60 2.75 23.62
CA GLU A 172 2.81 4.17 23.28
C GLU A 172 2.77 4.44 21.77
N LYS A 173 3.03 3.41 20.96
CA LYS A 173 3.11 3.50 19.50
C LYS A 173 1.77 3.10 18.84
N LEU A 174 0.97 2.23 19.47
CA LEU A 174 -0.34 1.79 18.95
C LEU A 174 -1.27 2.91 18.47
N PRO A 175 -1.31 4.11 19.09
CA PRO A 175 -2.15 5.22 18.61
C PRO A 175 -1.87 5.67 17.18
N VAL A 176 -0.75 5.29 16.54
CA VAL A 176 -0.54 5.56 15.11
C VAL A 176 -1.54 4.81 14.24
N LEU A 177 -2.01 3.63 14.65
CA LEU A 177 -2.93 2.79 13.90
C LEU A 177 -4.32 3.44 13.77
N GLU A 178 -4.67 4.36 14.66
CA GLU A 178 -5.91 5.14 14.56
C GLU A 178 -6.02 5.90 13.23
N SER A 179 -4.91 6.18 12.53
CA SER A 179 -4.95 6.80 11.20
C SER A 179 -5.74 5.97 10.18
N LEU A 180 -5.79 4.65 10.35
CA LEU A 180 -6.52 3.73 9.47
C LEU A 180 -8.03 3.99 9.48
N SER A 181 -8.56 4.60 10.55
CA SER A 181 -9.98 5.00 10.65
C SER A 181 -10.42 6.02 9.59
N LYS A 182 -9.47 6.67 8.90
CA LYS A 182 -9.77 7.60 7.80
C LYS A 182 -10.15 6.90 6.49
N LEU A 183 -9.87 5.61 6.36
CA LEU A 183 -10.17 4.85 5.16
C LEU A 183 -11.64 4.44 5.14
N ASP A 184 -12.16 4.23 3.92
CA ASP A 184 -13.52 3.74 3.73
C ASP A 184 -13.70 2.33 4.32
N ARG A 185 -14.88 2.07 4.86
CA ARG A 185 -15.27 0.80 5.51
C ARG A 185 -15.20 -0.40 4.57
N THR A 186 -15.28 -0.16 3.26
CA THR A 186 -15.14 -1.19 2.22
C THR A 186 -13.70 -1.66 2.00
N VAL A 187 -12.71 -0.92 2.51
CA VAL A 187 -11.29 -1.29 2.42
C VAL A 187 -10.97 -2.39 3.42
N ARG A 188 -10.44 -3.51 2.93
CA ARG A 188 -9.98 -4.62 3.77
C ARG A 188 -8.58 -4.37 4.29
N PHE A 189 -8.36 -4.68 5.56
CA PHE A 189 -7.03 -4.65 6.16
C PHE A 189 -6.40 -6.03 6.10
N GLU A 190 -5.16 -6.09 5.60
CA GLU A 190 -4.33 -7.29 5.64
C GLU A 190 -3.12 -7.02 6.53
N ILE A 191 -2.65 -8.04 7.25
CA ILE A 191 -1.42 -7.92 8.03
C ILE A 191 -0.24 -8.12 7.08
N GLY A 192 0.66 -7.16 7.06
CA GLY A 192 1.91 -7.21 6.34
C GLY A 192 3.08 -7.70 7.19
N CYS A 193 4.26 -7.12 6.97
CA CYS A 193 5.45 -7.47 7.72
C CYS A 193 5.37 -6.87 9.12
N LEU A 194 5.59 -7.68 10.17
CA LEU A 194 5.70 -7.25 11.55
C LEU A 194 7.12 -7.54 12.04
N GLU A 195 7.97 -6.52 12.03
CA GLU A 195 9.37 -6.60 12.45
C GLU A 195 9.60 -5.76 13.71
N TRP A 196 10.26 -6.36 14.70
CA TRP A 196 10.58 -5.70 15.96
C TRP A 196 11.96 -6.13 16.46
N SER A 197 12.85 -5.17 16.71
CA SER A 197 14.27 -5.42 17.00
C SER A 197 14.56 -6.04 18.36
N ASN A 198 13.64 -5.94 19.32
CA ASN A 198 13.82 -6.45 20.69
C ASN A 198 13.38 -7.89 20.91
N ALA A 199 12.74 -8.51 19.91
CA ALA A 199 12.21 -9.85 20.05
C ALA A 199 13.32 -10.91 19.84
N GLN A 200 14.25 -11.01 20.80
CA GLN A 200 15.23 -12.10 20.84
C GLN A 200 14.62 -13.40 21.40
N ALA A 201 13.39 -13.36 21.92
CA ALA A 201 12.62 -14.52 22.38
C ALA A 201 11.31 -14.68 21.58
N SER A 202 10.96 -15.93 21.22
CA SER A 202 9.75 -16.25 20.43
C SER A 202 8.46 -15.76 21.08
N GLN A 203 8.33 -15.89 22.41
CA GLN A 203 7.10 -15.50 23.13
C GLN A 203 6.81 -14.00 23.08
N GLU A 204 7.81 -13.14 23.24
CA GLU A 204 7.61 -11.68 23.20
C GLU A 204 7.25 -11.21 21.78
N LYS A 205 7.84 -11.85 20.76
CA LYS A 205 7.48 -11.64 19.37
C LYS A 205 6.02 -12.03 19.11
N ASP A 206 5.61 -13.21 19.57
CA ASP A 206 4.25 -13.71 19.37
C ASP A 206 3.21 -12.83 20.06
N MET A 207 3.50 -12.35 21.28
CA MET A 207 2.65 -11.39 21.98
C MET A 207 2.55 -10.05 21.25
N PHE A 208 3.68 -9.53 20.75
CA PHE A 208 3.71 -8.30 19.97
C PHE A 208 2.87 -8.44 18.69
N GLU A 209 3.08 -9.50 17.92
CA GLU A 209 2.31 -9.77 16.72
C GLU A 209 0.82 -9.89 17.05
N MET A 210 0.48 -10.62 18.12
CA MET A 210 -0.91 -10.79 18.55
C MET A 210 -1.56 -9.45 18.91
N LYS A 211 -0.86 -8.58 19.65
CA LYS A 211 -1.36 -7.24 20.02
C LYS A 211 -1.63 -6.36 18.80
N VAL A 212 -0.65 -6.26 17.89
CA VAL A 212 -0.76 -5.43 16.68
C VAL A 212 -1.86 -5.97 15.77
N ARG A 213 -1.92 -7.30 15.57
CA ARG A 213 -2.98 -7.96 14.80
C ARG A 213 -4.35 -7.72 15.43
N SER A 214 -4.48 -7.85 16.74
CA SER A 214 -5.73 -7.60 17.47
C SER A 214 -6.21 -6.16 17.27
N HIS A 215 -5.31 -5.17 17.37
CA HIS A 215 -5.65 -3.77 17.12
C HIS A 215 -6.10 -3.49 15.68
N ILE A 216 -5.40 -4.05 14.69
CA ILE A 216 -5.77 -3.89 13.28
C ILE A 216 -7.12 -4.55 13.00
N ASN A 217 -7.37 -5.74 13.55
CA ASN A 217 -8.64 -6.45 13.42
C ASN A 217 -9.78 -5.71 14.14
N ALA A 218 -9.54 -5.14 15.31
CA ALA A 218 -10.52 -4.33 16.03
C ALA A 218 -10.93 -3.11 15.20
N LEU A 219 -9.96 -2.41 14.58
CA LEU A 219 -10.24 -1.31 13.67
C LEU A 219 -11.03 -1.76 12.43
N HIS A 220 -10.77 -2.97 11.93
CA HIS A 220 -11.55 -3.55 10.82
C HIS A 220 -13.00 -3.81 11.22
N LEU A 221 -13.24 -4.40 12.40
CA LEU A 221 -14.59 -4.70 12.91
C LEU A 221 -15.41 -3.43 13.17
N VAL A 222 -14.78 -2.39 13.75
CA VAL A 222 -15.42 -1.07 13.95
C VAL A 222 -15.76 -0.41 12.62
N ALA A 223 -14.96 -0.63 11.58
CA ALA A 223 -15.26 -0.14 10.25
C ALA A 223 -16.44 -0.89 9.59
N THR A 224 -16.61 -2.19 9.83
CA THR A 224 -17.67 -3.00 9.21
C THR A 224 -19.03 -2.97 9.95
N SER A 225 -19.10 -2.37 11.15
CA SER A 225 -20.31 -2.27 12.00
C SER A 225 -21.08 -0.97 11.75
#